data_AF-A0A371CTU7-F1
#
_entry.id   AF-A0A371CTU7-F1
#
_cell.length_a   1.000
_cell.length_b   1.000
_cell.length_c   1.000
_cell.angle_alpha   90.00
_cell.angle_beta   90.00
_cell.angle_gamma   90.00
#
_symmetry.space_group_name_H-M   'P 1'
#
loop_
_entity.id
_entity.type
_entity.pdbx_description
1 polymer ?
#
loop_
_entity_poly.entity_id
_entity_poly.type
_entity_poly.pdbx_seq_one_letter_code
_entity_poly.pdbx_strand_id
1 'polypeptide(L)'
;MEMDGLASAFSRLPYFSPGMMVNRSETCATRKLTQCTDFGVSMNDISSKFARGPANAPDLSPADFMARKSVVDQVADWCDANAGKPGKVYRNEWAPILYNFEIVKSAAKRERDWGHLVFTDMTISRFLLVMTFPETCNCGNYSHHDYDAITKYHADRFMSLLTYLHGEWDWGNKPSVVRATYVTPKERFKVSTEFLEDIDAAAGDHRVPGKPPIFQVTADKFIPTLLESELEKIDNTVARGSTSKKRTGKGVRDQVLGTKEDRPEVSKAFKQTNMRQCAYCEEPKELKNLSLCSRCKLVYYCGKDCQRMAWPSHKFSCRKASESKA
;
A
#
# COMPACT_ATOMS: atom_id res chain seq x y z
N MET A 1 -3.15 24.25 11.46
CA MET A 1 -1.81 24.87 11.44
C MET A 1 -1.25 24.58 10.06
N GLU A 2 -1.20 25.61 9.21
CA GLU A 2 -0.98 25.49 7.76
C GLU A 2 0.37 24.83 7.44
N MET A 3 0.34 23.81 6.57
CA MET A 3 1.51 23.08 6.08
C MET A 3 2.54 24.01 5.40
N ASP A 4 2.08 25.13 4.84
CA ASP A 4 2.92 26.13 4.18
C ASP A 4 3.80 26.93 5.16
N GLY A 5 3.34 27.12 6.40
CA GLY A 5 4.11 27.80 7.45
C GLY A 5 5.32 26.98 7.94
N LEU A 6 5.14 25.65 8.05
CA LEU A 6 6.22 24.74 8.45
C LEU A 6 7.24 24.53 7.33
N ALA A 7 6.80 24.41 6.07
CA ALA A 7 7.71 24.27 4.93
C ALA A 7 8.61 25.50 4.74
N SER A 8 8.07 26.70 4.98
CA SER A 8 8.84 27.96 4.92
C SER A 8 9.86 28.07 6.06
N ALA A 9 9.49 27.70 7.29
CA ALA A 9 10.34 27.80 8.47
C ALA A 9 11.61 26.93 8.39
N PHE A 10 11.53 25.77 7.74
CA PHE A 10 12.65 24.82 7.67
C PHE A 10 13.46 24.89 6.37
N SER A 11 13.05 25.70 5.39
CA SER A 11 13.76 25.91 4.12
C SER A 11 15.18 26.51 4.27
N ARG A 12 15.50 27.04 5.46
CA ARG A 12 16.79 27.66 5.79
C ARG A 12 17.73 26.76 6.60
N LEU A 13 17.30 25.56 6.98
CA LEU A 13 18.20 24.60 7.62
C LEU A 13 18.97 23.85 6.53
N PRO A 14 20.32 23.93 6.50
CA PRO A 14 21.07 23.01 5.66
C PRO A 14 20.68 21.59 6.07
N TYR A 15 20.45 20.71 5.08
CA TYR A 15 19.97 19.33 5.21
C TYR A 15 18.46 19.08 5.34
N PHE A 16 17.60 20.09 5.47
CA PHE A 16 16.15 19.85 5.48
C PHE A 16 15.58 19.70 4.07
N SER A 17 15.37 18.46 3.62
CA SER A 17 14.57 18.17 2.42
C SER A 17 13.10 18.03 2.82
N PRO A 18 12.13 18.55 2.03
CA PRO A 18 10.70 18.25 2.22
C PRO A 18 10.36 16.74 2.24
N GLY A 19 11.31 15.87 1.85
CA GLY A 19 11.23 14.42 2.01
C GLY A 19 11.53 13.90 3.42
N MET A 20 11.92 14.73 4.40
CA MET A 20 12.23 14.32 5.78
C MET A 20 11.00 14.16 6.69
N MET A 21 9.82 14.62 6.28
CA MET A 21 8.59 14.28 6.99
C MET A 21 7.99 13.00 6.39
N VAL A 22 7.98 11.92 7.16
CA VAL A 22 7.26 10.70 6.79
C VAL A 22 5.77 11.02 6.79
N ASN A 23 5.17 11.13 5.60
CA ASN A 23 3.73 11.20 5.47
C ASN A 23 3.11 9.87 5.96
N ARG A 24 2.53 9.89 7.16
CA ARG A 24 1.82 8.74 7.74
C ARG A 24 0.50 8.46 7.02
N SER A 25 -0.02 9.41 6.25
CA SER A 25 -1.16 9.24 5.35
C SER A 25 -0.75 8.89 3.91
N GLU A 26 0.47 8.38 3.72
CA GLU A 26 0.93 7.92 2.40
C GLU A 26 0.18 6.65 1.98
N THR A 27 -0.50 6.73 0.84
CA THR A 27 -1.26 5.63 0.24
C THR A 27 -0.50 4.90 -0.88
N CYS A 28 0.72 5.33 -1.22
CA CYS A 28 1.55 4.69 -2.23
C CYS A 28 2.45 3.62 -1.59
N ALA A 29 2.15 2.34 -1.82
CA ALA A 29 2.94 1.24 -1.26
C ALA A 29 4.42 1.32 -1.68
N THR A 30 4.68 1.61 -2.96
CA THR A 30 6.06 1.80 -3.47
C THR A 30 6.82 2.83 -2.64
N ARG A 31 6.22 4.01 -2.40
CA ARG A 31 6.87 5.08 -1.64
C ARG A 31 7.07 4.68 -0.18
N LYS A 32 6.07 4.05 0.44
CA LYS A 32 6.13 3.61 1.82
C LYS A 32 7.24 2.58 2.04
N LEU A 33 7.37 1.60 1.15
CA LEU A 33 8.42 0.58 1.20
C LEU A 33 9.82 1.19 1.06
N THR A 34 10.01 2.17 0.17
CA THR A 34 11.28 2.92 0.09
C THR A 34 11.55 3.71 1.37
N GLN A 35 10.53 4.34 1.96
CA GLN A 35 10.68 5.05 3.24
C GLN A 35 11.05 4.09 4.39
N CYS A 36 10.53 2.86 4.41
CA CYS A 36 10.90 1.87 5.42
C CYS A 36 12.38 1.48 5.34
N THR A 37 12.94 1.37 4.12
CA THR A 37 14.38 1.11 3.96
C THR A 37 15.25 2.33 4.24
N ASP A 38 14.77 3.54 3.94
CA ASP A 38 15.53 4.78 4.09
C ASP A 38 15.54 5.29 5.54
N PHE A 39 14.41 5.18 6.24
CA PHE A 39 14.19 5.78 7.56
C PHE A 39 13.89 4.76 8.66
N GLY A 40 13.80 3.48 8.30
CA GLY A 40 13.44 2.41 9.22
C GLY A 40 11.92 2.21 9.36
N VAL A 41 11.55 1.00 9.77
CA VAL A 41 10.15 0.58 9.94
C VAL A 41 9.45 1.40 11.01
N SER A 42 10.08 1.63 12.17
CA SER A 42 9.47 2.38 13.29
C SER A 42 9.08 3.82 12.93
N MET A 43 9.83 4.48 12.03
CA MET A 43 9.48 5.83 11.57
C MET A 43 8.27 5.84 10.63
N ASN A 44 7.99 4.70 10.01
CA ASN A 44 6.89 4.49 9.06
C ASN A 44 5.67 3.81 9.67
N ASP A 45 5.76 3.44 10.94
CA ASP A 45 4.65 2.93 11.72
C ASP A 45 3.47 3.92 11.71
N ILE A 46 2.28 3.41 11.40
CA ILE A 46 1.05 4.18 11.34
C ILE A 46 0.11 3.96 12.53
N SER A 47 0.52 3.23 13.56
CA SER A 47 -0.31 2.92 14.74
C SER A 47 -0.85 4.19 15.39
N SER A 48 -0.03 5.25 15.43
CA SER A 48 -0.42 6.58 15.91
C SER A 48 -1.62 7.22 15.17
N LYS A 49 -1.87 6.85 13.90
CA LYS A 49 -3.06 7.30 13.15
C LYS A 49 -4.35 6.81 13.80
N PHE A 50 -4.30 5.63 14.41
CA PHE A 50 -5.43 4.98 15.06
C PHE A 50 -5.50 5.22 16.56
N ALA A 51 -4.55 5.98 17.13
CA ALA A 51 -4.54 6.29 18.57
C ALA A 51 -5.64 7.28 18.99
N ARG A 52 -6.13 8.10 18.05
CA ARG A 52 -7.21 9.09 18.29
C ARG A 52 -8.52 8.61 17.67
N GLY A 53 -9.59 9.39 17.83
CA GLY A 53 -10.87 9.12 17.18
C GLY A 53 -10.88 9.42 15.67
N PRO A 54 -11.89 8.91 14.93
CA PRO A 54 -12.01 9.00 13.47
C PRO A 54 -12.00 10.44 12.93
N ALA A 55 -12.39 11.43 13.72
CA ALA A 55 -12.32 12.86 13.35
C ALA A 55 -10.89 13.33 13.02
N ASN A 56 -9.86 12.60 13.45
CA ASN A 56 -8.45 12.91 13.14
C ASN A 56 -7.92 12.17 11.90
N ALA A 57 -8.76 11.38 11.22
CA ALA A 57 -8.43 10.65 10.00
C ALA A 57 -9.50 10.90 8.92
N PRO A 58 -9.62 12.14 8.41
CA PRO A 58 -10.68 12.53 7.47
C PRO A 58 -10.61 11.82 6.13
N ASP A 59 -9.49 11.17 5.85
CA ASP A 59 -9.26 10.34 4.66
C ASP A 59 -9.92 8.94 4.75
N LEU A 60 -10.52 8.60 5.90
CA LEU A 60 -11.27 7.36 6.13
C LEU A 60 -12.71 7.65 6.56
N SER A 61 -13.63 6.79 6.15
CA SER A 61 -14.96 6.77 6.76
C SER A 61 -14.84 6.35 8.24
N PRO A 62 -15.74 6.81 9.15
CA PRO A 62 -15.72 6.36 10.53
C PRO A 62 -15.79 4.83 10.69
N ALA A 63 -16.53 4.15 9.80
CA ALA A 63 -16.64 2.70 9.79
C ALA A 63 -15.32 2.03 9.41
N ASP A 64 -14.67 2.49 8.33
CA ASP A 64 -13.36 1.95 7.91
C ASP A 64 -12.27 2.23 8.95
N PHE A 65 -12.32 3.41 9.58
CA PHE A 65 -11.40 3.75 10.66
C PHE A 65 -11.51 2.74 11.81
N MET A 66 -12.73 2.45 12.28
CA MET A 66 -12.94 1.52 13.39
C MET A 66 -12.58 0.08 13.03
N ALA A 67 -12.93 -0.37 11.81
CA ALA A 67 -12.55 -1.69 11.33
C ALA A 67 -11.03 -1.86 11.29
N ARG A 68 -10.31 -0.87 10.74
CA ARG A 68 -8.85 -0.91 10.62
C ARG A 68 -8.15 -0.75 11.96
N LYS A 69 -8.66 0.13 12.84
CA LYS A 69 -8.18 0.24 14.23
C LYS A 69 -8.30 -1.10 14.95
N SER A 70 -9.43 -1.79 14.83
CA SER A 70 -9.63 -3.09 15.47
C SER A 70 -8.59 -4.13 15.04
N VAL A 71 -8.21 -4.15 13.76
CA VAL A 71 -7.14 -5.05 13.27
C VAL A 71 -5.77 -4.61 13.81
N VAL A 72 -5.45 -3.31 13.78
CA VAL A 72 -4.18 -2.78 14.30
C VAL A 72 -4.02 -3.10 15.78
N ASP A 73 -5.05 -2.88 16.60
CA ASP A 73 -5.04 -3.20 18.03
C ASP A 73 -4.82 -4.71 18.26
N GLN A 74 -5.52 -5.58 17.53
CA GLN A 74 -5.35 -7.04 17.67
C GLN A 74 -3.94 -7.53 17.32
N VAL A 75 -3.30 -6.94 16.31
CA VAL A 75 -1.91 -7.29 15.96
C VAL A 75 -0.94 -6.76 17.01
N ALA A 76 -1.18 -5.57 17.57
CA ALA A 76 -0.38 -5.02 18.67
C ALA A 76 -0.49 -5.89 19.93
N ASP A 77 -1.71 -6.26 20.35
CA ASP A 77 -1.96 -7.16 21.48
C ASP A 77 -1.25 -8.51 21.29
N TRP A 78 -1.22 -9.03 20.06
CA TRP A 78 -0.47 -10.24 19.74
C TRP A 78 1.04 -10.04 19.90
N CYS A 79 1.60 -8.91 19.45
CA CYS A 79 3.03 -8.62 19.62
C CYS A 79 3.40 -8.57 21.10
N ASP A 80 2.62 -7.85 21.92
CA ASP A 80 2.83 -7.72 23.36
C ASP A 80 2.75 -9.08 24.07
N ALA A 81 1.78 -9.92 23.71
CA ALA A 81 1.63 -11.26 24.26
C ALA A 81 2.75 -12.24 23.86
N ASN A 82 3.60 -11.89 22.88
CA ASN A 82 4.65 -12.75 22.34
C ASN A 82 6.07 -12.16 22.44
N ALA A 83 6.26 -10.93 22.94
CA ALA A 83 7.56 -10.23 22.98
C ALA A 83 8.70 -11.01 23.68
N GLY A 84 8.37 -11.82 24.69
CA GLY A 84 9.35 -12.61 25.46
C GLY A 84 9.46 -14.09 25.06
N LYS A 85 8.74 -14.54 24.04
CA LYS A 85 8.73 -15.95 23.59
C LYS A 85 9.80 -16.19 22.53
N PRO A 86 10.23 -17.46 22.31
CA PRO A 86 11.08 -17.78 21.16
C PRO A 86 10.53 -17.16 19.88
N GLY A 87 11.38 -16.42 19.17
CA GLY A 87 10.98 -15.61 18.03
C GLY A 87 10.45 -16.49 16.88
N LYS A 88 9.18 -16.32 16.53
CA LYS A 88 8.58 -16.88 15.30
C LYS A 88 8.80 -15.93 14.12
N VAL A 89 8.81 -14.63 14.40
CA VAL A 89 9.36 -13.57 13.54
C VAL A 89 10.38 -12.77 14.32
N TYR A 90 11.19 -11.94 13.64
CA TYR A 90 12.21 -11.14 14.31
C TYR A 90 11.57 -10.29 15.42
N ARG A 91 11.95 -10.59 16.68
CA ARG A 91 11.43 -10.00 17.92
C ARG A 91 9.91 -10.15 18.16
N ASN A 92 9.21 -10.98 17.37
CA ASN A 92 7.74 -11.11 17.41
C ASN A 92 7.02 -9.75 17.22
N GLU A 93 7.62 -8.84 16.45
CA GLU A 93 7.09 -7.50 16.19
C GLU A 93 6.51 -7.38 14.77
N TRP A 94 5.34 -6.75 14.67
CA TRP A 94 4.69 -6.35 13.42
C TRP A 94 4.36 -4.87 13.46
N ALA A 95 4.83 -4.11 12.48
CA ALA A 95 4.52 -2.70 12.35
C ALA A 95 3.51 -2.47 11.22
N PRO A 96 2.33 -1.87 11.46
CA PRO A 96 1.48 -1.40 10.39
C PRO A 96 2.18 -0.25 9.64
N ILE A 97 2.24 -0.34 8.31
CA ILE A 97 2.89 0.66 7.46
C ILE A 97 1.93 1.31 6.45
N LEU A 98 0.82 0.65 6.13
CA LEU A 98 -0.23 1.12 5.22
C LEU A 98 -1.60 0.79 5.79
N TYR A 99 -2.59 1.66 5.51
CA TYR A 99 -3.98 1.49 5.94
C TYR A 99 -5.01 1.67 4.82
N ASN A 100 -4.60 2.25 3.70
CA ASN A 100 -5.36 2.35 2.47
C ASN A 100 -4.33 2.59 1.37
N PHE A 101 -4.11 1.62 0.48
CA PHE A 101 -2.98 1.69 -0.43
C PHE A 101 -3.31 1.32 -1.86
N GLU A 102 -2.65 2.02 -2.77
CA GLU A 102 -2.45 1.61 -4.14
C GLU A 102 -0.97 1.22 -4.29
N ILE A 103 -0.69 0.28 -5.19
CA ILE A 103 0.70 -0.19 -5.42
C ILE A 103 1.64 0.96 -5.73
N VAL A 104 1.19 1.89 -6.58
CA VAL A 104 1.88 3.14 -6.89
C VAL A 104 0.87 4.24 -7.14
N LYS A 105 1.21 5.50 -6.85
CA LYS A 105 0.30 6.64 -7.04
C LYS A 105 -0.34 6.61 -8.42
N SER A 106 -1.66 6.83 -8.45
CA SER A 106 -2.51 6.85 -9.66
C SER A 106 -2.74 5.50 -10.35
N ALA A 107 -2.39 4.38 -9.70
CA ALA A 107 -2.67 3.05 -10.21
C ALA A 107 -4.10 2.59 -9.93
N ALA A 108 -4.65 2.93 -8.75
CA ALA A 108 -5.96 2.46 -8.34
C ALA A 108 -7.10 3.25 -8.99
N LYS A 109 -7.72 2.69 -10.03
CA LYS A 109 -8.80 3.35 -10.79
C LYS A 109 -10.19 2.96 -10.28
N ARG A 110 -10.29 1.79 -9.66
CA ARG A 110 -11.54 1.24 -9.12
C ARG A 110 -11.37 0.83 -7.67
N GLU A 111 -12.48 0.59 -6.97
CA GLU A 111 -12.47 0.18 -5.56
C GLU A 111 -11.65 -1.10 -5.33
N ARG A 112 -11.78 -2.10 -6.22
CA ARG A 112 -10.95 -3.33 -6.15
C ARG A 112 -9.44 -3.11 -6.23
N ASP A 113 -9.00 -1.97 -6.75
CA ASP A 113 -7.57 -1.69 -6.93
C ASP A 113 -6.92 -1.13 -5.64
N TRP A 114 -7.72 -0.84 -4.60
CA TRP A 114 -7.26 -0.40 -3.28
C TRP A 114 -7.10 -1.59 -2.33
N GLY A 115 -5.93 -1.68 -1.69
CA GLY A 115 -5.69 -2.56 -0.55
C GLY A 115 -5.83 -1.79 0.77
N HIS A 116 -6.01 -2.50 1.90
CA HIS A 116 -6.30 -1.85 3.18
C HIS A 116 -5.06 -1.84 4.09
N LEU A 117 -4.89 -2.82 4.97
CA LEU A 117 -3.81 -2.83 5.93
C LEU A 117 -2.63 -3.67 5.43
N VAL A 118 -1.43 -3.14 5.59
CA VAL A 118 -0.18 -3.89 5.44
C VAL A 118 0.67 -3.70 6.68
N PHE A 119 1.13 -4.82 7.23
CA PHE A 119 2.12 -4.88 8.28
C PHE A 119 3.41 -5.45 7.70
N THR A 120 4.54 -5.04 8.25
CA THR A 120 5.85 -5.63 7.94
C THR A 120 6.59 -5.97 9.22
N ASP A 121 7.42 -7.00 9.15
CA ASP A 121 8.36 -7.29 10.22
C ASP A 121 9.53 -6.30 10.18
N MET A 122 10.33 -6.25 11.24
CA MET A 122 11.45 -5.30 11.33
C MET A 122 12.56 -5.57 10.30
N THR A 123 12.55 -6.74 9.65
CA THR A 123 13.49 -7.07 8.57
C THR A 123 12.98 -6.65 7.19
N ILE A 124 11.72 -6.25 7.04
CA ILE A 124 11.12 -5.89 5.74
C ILE A 124 11.22 -7.07 4.74
N SER A 125 11.03 -8.29 5.23
CA SER A 125 11.04 -9.51 4.40
C SER A 125 9.72 -10.28 4.47
N ARG A 126 8.94 -10.07 5.53
CA ARG A 126 7.63 -10.69 5.73
C ARG A 126 6.56 -9.61 5.83
N PHE A 127 5.37 -9.93 5.31
CA PHE A 127 4.26 -8.99 5.27
C PHE A 127 2.95 -9.68 5.63
N LEU A 128 2.14 -9.00 6.44
CA LEU A 128 0.75 -9.35 6.65
C LEU A 128 -0.13 -8.35 5.90
N LEU A 129 -1.12 -8.84 5.17
CA LEU A 129 -2.11 -8.03 4.47
C LEU A 129 -3.50 -8.38 5.00
N VAL A 130 -4.22 -7.37 5.49
CA VAL A 130 -5.57 -7.58 6.02
C VAL A 130 -6.54 -6.65 5.29
N MET A 131 -7.46 -7.25 4.55
CA MET A 131 -8.59 -6.55 3.95
C MET A 131 -9.74 -6.44 4.96
N THR A 132 -10.50 -5.36 4.88
CA THR A 132 -11.66 -5.09 5.75
C THR A 132 -12.87 -4.91 4.85
N PHE A 133 -13.81 -5.84 4.89
CA PHE A 133 -14.98 -5.80 4.01
C PHE A 133 -16.27 -5.62 4.79
N PRO A 134 -17.34 -5.06 4.17
CA PRO A 134 -18.65 -5.02 4.80
C PRO A 134 -19.25 -6.42 4.93
N GLU A 135 -20.42 -6.52 5.55
CA GLU A 135 -21.18 -7.77 5.53
C GLU A 135 -21.56 -8.15 4.10
N THR A 136 -21.54 -9.45 3.82
CA THR A 136 -22.05 -9.97 2.55
C THR A 136 -23.54 -9.70 2.42
N CYS A 137 -24.01 -9.38 1.22
CA CYS A 137 -25.42 -9.17 0.93
C CYS A 137 -25.93 -10.21 -0.07
N ASN A 138 -27.22 -10.52 0.01
CA ASN A 138 -27.91 -11.29 -1.04
C ASN A 138 -28.17 -10.47 -2.32
N CYS A 139 -27.75 -9.20 -2.33
CA CYS A 139 -27.93 -8.25 -3.42
C CYS A 139 -26.91 -8.40 -4.56
N GLY A 140 -25.97 -9.35 -4.45
CA GLY A 140 -24.94 -9.61 -5.46
C GLY A 140 -23.78 -8.61 -5.49
N ASN A 141 -23.76 -7.61 -4.61
CA ASN A 141 -22.67 -6.62 -4.52
C ASN A 141 -21.53 -7.04 -3.59
N TYR A 142 -21.83 -7.83 -2.57
CA TYR A 142 -20.86 -8.20 -1.55
C TYR A 142 -20.96 -9.70 -1.29
N SER A 143 -19.98 -10.43 -1.81
CA SER A 143 -19.91 -11.88 -1.64
C SER A 143 -18.54 -12.28 -1.11
N HIS A 144 -18.49 -13.41 -0.40
CA HIS A 144 -17.22 -13.94 0.03
C HIS A 144 -16.32 -14.36 -1.14
N HIS A 145 -16.91 -14.73 -2.29
CA HIS A 145 -16.14 -14.98 -3.51
C HIS A 145 -15.38 -13.74 -3.96
N ASP A 146 -16.03 -12.56 -3.95
CA ASP A 146 -15.35 -11.29 -4.25
C ASP A 146 -14.23 -11.02 -3.24
N TYR A 147 -14.48 -11.28 -1.96
CA TYR A 147 -13.52 -11.00 -0.88
C TYR A 147 -12.29 -11.90 -0.99
N ASP A 148 -12.49 -13.20 -1.23
CA ASP A 148 -11.43 -14.18 -1.48
C ASP A 148 -10.57 -13.73 -2.67
N ALA A 149 -11.22 -13.43 -3.80
CA ALA A 149 -10.55 -13.04 -5.04
C ALA A 149 -9.75 -11.73 -4.91
N ILE A 150 -10.34 -10.69 -4.29
CA ILE A 150 -9.68 -9.40 -4.07
C ILE A 150 -8.50 -9.55 -3.11
N THR A 151 -8.67 -10.31 -2.03
CA THR A 151 -7.61 -10.51 -1.03
C THR A 151 -6.41 -11.24 -1.63
N LYS A 152 -6.64 -12.34 -2.36
CA LYS A 152 -5.56 -13.06 -3.05
C LYS A 152 -4.88 -12.18 -4.10
N TYR A 153 -5.67 -11.45 -4.91
CA TYR A 153 -5.15 -10.53 -5.90
C TYR A 153 -4.24 -9.46 -5.29
N HIS A 154 -4.61 -8.87 -4.15
CA HIS A 154 -3.74 -7.91 -3.46
C HIS A 154 -2.47 -8.54 -2.88
N ALA A 155 -2.53 -9.78 -2.41
CA ALA A 155 -1.34 -10.51 -1.98
C ALA A 155 -0.36 -10.74 -3.14
N ASP A 156 -0.87 -11.18 -4.30
CA ASP A 156 -0.10 -11.37 -5.54
C ASP A 156 0.49 -10.06 -6.06
N ARG A 157 -0.30 -8.98 -6.06
CA ARG A 157 0.16 -7.64 -6.45
C ARG A 157 1.26 -7.11 -5.55
N PHE A 158 1.10 -7.30 -4.25
CA PHE A 158 2.09 -6.84 -3.29
C PHE A 158 3.38 -7.66 -3.43
N MET A 159 3.29 -8.99 -3.59
CA MET A 159 4.47 -9.81 -3.88
C MET A 159 5.14 -9.42 -5.21
N SER A 160 4.36 -9.17 -6.27
CA SER A 160 4.88 -8.66 -7.54
C SER A 160 5.66 -7.35 -7.37
N LEU A 161 5.15 -6.42 -6.55
CA LEU A 161 5.85 -5.17 -6.22
C LEU A 161 7.17 -5.44 -5.47
N LEU A 162 7.13 -6.28 -4.44
CA LEU A 162 8.32 -6.62 -3.64
C LEU A 162 9.41 -7.28 -4.51
N THR A 163 9.03 -8.25 -5.34
CA THR A 163 9.93 -8.94 -6.28
C THR A 163 10.54 -7.93 -7.26
N TYR A 164 9.73 -7.02 -7.81
CA TYR A 164 10.22 -6.00 -8.74
C TYR A 164 11.19 -5.03 -8.07
N LEU A 165 10.86 -4.50 -6.88
CA LEU A 165 11.72 -3.60 -6.14
C LEU A 165 13.05 -4.27 -5.75
N HIS A 166 13.00 -5.49 -5.23
CA HIS A 166 14.21 -6.22 -4.85
C HIS A 166 15.10 -6.54 -6.05
N GLY A 167 14.51 -7.02 -7.16
CA GLY A 167 15.26 -7.43 -8.34
C GLY A 167 15.78 -6.27 -9.18
N GLU A 168 14.98 -5.23 -9.45
CA GLU A 168 15.40 -4.12 -10.31
C GLU A 168 16.13 -3.01 -9.55
N TRP A 169 15.76 -2.76 -8.30
CA TRP A 169 16.19 -1.58 -7.54
C TRP A 169 17.08 -1.92 -6.33
N ASP A 170 17.45 -3.19 -6.15
CA ASP A 170 18.25 -3.66 -4.99
C ASP A 170 17.65 -3.16 -3.66
N TRP A 171 16.32 -3.17 -3.60
CA TRP A 171 15.55 -2.71 -2.46
C TRP A 171 15.42 -3.81 -1.41
N GLY A 172 15.63 -3.43 -0.15
CA GLY A 172 15.31 -4.22 1.03
C GLY A 172 15.97 -5.60 1.08
N ASN A 173 15.47 -6.42 2.00
CA ASN A 173 15.79 -7.84 2.03
C ASN A 173 15.00 -8.58 0.95
N LYS A 174 15.46 -9.78 0.59
CA LYS A 174 14.70 -10.66 -0.30
C LYS A 174 13.32 -10.93 0.31
N PRO A 175 12.21 -10.67 -0.41
CA PRO A 175 10.88 -10.94 0.12
C PRO A 175 10.69 -12.44 0.33
N SER A 176 10.18 -12.79 1.51
CA SER A 176 9.92 -14.16 1.93
C SER A 176 8.47 -14.53 1.65
N VAL A 177 7.54 -13.82 2.28
CA VAL A 177 6.11 -14.16 2.26
C VAL A 177 5.22 -12.94 2.44
N VAL A 178 4.12 -12.92 1.69
CA VAL A 178 2.95 -12.08 1.92
C VAL A 178 1.82 -12.99 2.37
N ARG A 179 1.41 -12.87 3.63
CA ARG A 179 0.27 -13.60 4.19
C ARG A 179 -0.94 -12.68 4.21
N ALA A 180 -2.02 -13.07 3.54
CA ALA A 180 -3.18 -12.23 3.38
C ALA A 180 -4.48 -12.90 3.88
N THR A 181 -5.34 -12.11 4.51
CA THR A 181 -6.69 -12.52 4.89
C THR A 181 -7.63 -11.32 4.85
N TYR A 182 -8.90 -11.53 5.15
CA TYR A 182 -9.85 -10.44 5.34
C TYR A 182 -10.67 -10.64 6.60
N VAL A 183 -11.26 -9.54 7.08
CA VAL A 183 -12.15 -9.53 8.24
C VAL A 183 -13.46 -8.82 7.89
N THR A 184 -14.56 -9.22 8.54
CA THR A 184 -15.89 -8.63 8.31
C THR A 184 -16.61 -8.33 9.64
N PRO A 185 -17.69 -7.53 9.63
CA PRO A 185 -18.51 -7.28 10.83
C PRO A 185 -19.10 -8.55 11.45
N LYS A 186 -19.36 -9.59 10.65
CA LYS A 186 -19.93 -10.87 11.10
C LYS A 186 -19.06 -11.53 12.18
N GLU A 187 -17.74 -11.45 12.02
CA GLU A 187 -16.75 -11.93 12.99
C GLU A 187 -16.23 -10.81 13.91
N ARG A 188 -16.91 -9.65 13.97
CA ARG A 188 -16.50 -8.46 14.70
C ARG A 188 -15.08 -7.98 14.34
N PHE A 189 -14.73 -8.09 13.07
CA PHE A 189 -13.41 -7.78 12.53
C PHE A 189 -12.25 -8.56 13.19
N LYS A 190 -12.52 -9.74 13.74
CA LYS A 190 -11.52 -10.56 14.43
C LYS A 190 -10.48 -11.14 13.48
N VAL A 191 -9.20 -10.95 13.78
CA VAL A 191 -8.07 -11.60 13.09
C VAL A 191 -7.86 -13.00 13.67
N SER A 192 -7.71 -14.01 12.81
CA SER A 192 -7.45 -15.38 13.24
C SER A 192 -6.08 -15.48 13.93
N THR A 193 -5.97 -16.22 15.03
CA THR A 193 -4.67 -16.47 15.69
C THR A 193 -3.74 -17.27 14.78
N GLU A 194 -4.29 -18.21 14.00
CA GLU A 194 -3.57 -18.98 12.98
C GLU A 194 -2.85 -18.08 11.97
N PHE A 195 -3.47 -16.95 11.61
CA PHE A 195 -2.90 -15.96 10.69
C PHE A 195 -1.63 -15.31 11.26
N LEU A 196 -1.54 -15.12 12.57
CA LEU A 196 -0.42 -14.46 13.24
C LEU A 196 0.65 -15.46 13.72
N GLU A 197 0.27 -16.69 14.05
CA GLU A 197 1.14 -17.61 14.79
C GLU A 197 2.02 -18.53 13.95
N ASP A 198 1.67 -18.82 12.71
CA ASP A 198 2.37 -19.83 11.90
C ASP A 198 2.63 -19.36 10.47
N ILE A 199 3.53 -18.38 10.34
CA ILE A 199 3.77 -17.64 9.09
C ILE A 199 4.52 -18.46 8.04
N ASP A 200 5.31 -19.43 8.49
CA ASP A 200 6.11 -20.28 7.62
C ASP A 200 5.37 -21.60 7.27
N ALA A 201 4.36 -22.05 8.03
CA ALA A 201 3.54 -23.18 7.64
C ALA A 201 2.69 -22.87 6.40
N ALA A 202 2.41 -23.91 5.61
CA ALA A 202 1.49 -23.80 4.49
C ALA A 202 0.12 -23.36 5.00
N ALA A 203 -0.28 -22.14 4.68
CA ALA A 203 -1.65 -21.70 4.93
C ALA A 203 -2.63 -22.49 4.06
N GLY A 204 -3.80 -22.81 4.62
CA GLY A 204 -4.89 -23.39 3.84
C GLY A 204 -5.52 -22.34 2.92
N ASP A 205 -5.32 -22.50 1.61
CA ASP A 205 -5.98 -21.73 0.55
C ASP A 205 -7.50 -21.96 0.53
N HIS A 206 -7.97 -22.95 1.30
CA HIS A 206 -9.33 -23.45 1.31
C HIS A 206 -10.13 -22.79 2.41
N ARG A 207 -11.28 -22.25 2.03
CA ARG A 207 -12.20 -21.64 2.97
C ARG A 207 -12.85 -22.70 3.86
N VAL A 208 -12.62 -22.62 5.17
CA VAL A 208 -13.39 -23.37 6.18
C VAL A 208 -14.71 -22.61 6.44
N PRO A 209 -15.87 -23.29 6.51
CA PRO A 209 -17.14 -22.62 6.81
C PRO A 209 -17.04 -21.74 8.06
N GLY A 210 -17.40 -20.46 7.94
CA GLY A 210 -17.35 -19.50 9.03
C GLY A 210 -15.98 -18.87 9.32
N LYS A 211 -14.93 -19.18 8.54
CA LYS A 211 -13.62 -18.54 8.66
C LYS A 211 -13.15 -18.00 7.30
N PRO A 212 -12.64 -16.76 7.24
CA PRO A 212 -11.91 -16.27 6.07
C PRO A 212 -10.70 -17.16 5.76
N PRO A 213 -10.38 -17.42 4.48
CA PRO A 213 -9.15 -18.14 4.12
C PRO A 213 -7.91 -17.32 4.47
N ILE A 214 -6.77 -18.02 4.54
CA ILE A 214 -5.46 -17.42 4.68
C ILE A 214 -4.67 -17.72 3.41
N PHE A 215 -4.37 -16.69 2.65
CA PHE A 215 -3.56 -16.81 1.44
C PHE A 215 -2.09 -16.59 1.79
N GLN A 216 -1.24 -17.48 1.30
CA GLN A 216 0.20 -17.37 1.44
C GLN A 216 0.84 -17.28 0.07
N VAL A 217 1.49 -16.15 -0.19
CA VAL A 217 2.13 -15.84 -1.46
C VAL A 217 3.61 -15.66 -1.22
N THR A 218 4.44 -16.40 -1.95
CA THR A 218 5.91 -16.36 -1.84
C THR A 218 6.52 -15.84 -3.15
N ALA A 219 7.79 -15.45 -3.12
CA ALA A 219 8.48 -14.94 -4.31
C ALA A 219 8.61 -15.98 -5.44
N ASP A 220 8.54 -17.28 -5.12
CA ASP A 220 8.53 -18.39 -6.08
C ASP A 220 7.11 -18.81 -6.51
N LYS A 221 6.07 -18.44 -5.75
CA LYS A 221 4.68 -18.82 -6.00
C LYS A 221 3.74 -17.62 -5.84
N PHE A 222 3.66 -16.81 -6.88
CA PHE A 222 2.71 -15.71 -7.01
C PHE A 222 2.20 -15.57 -8.44
N ILE A 223 1.06 -14.91 -8.61
CA ILE A 223 0.53 -14.55 -9.95
C ILE A 223 1.06 -13.16 -10.33
N PRO A 224 1.78 -13.01 -11.46
CA PRO A 224 2.21 -11.69 -11.94
C PRO A 224 1.00 -10.81 -12.26
N THR A 225 0.96 -9.60 -11.72
CA THR A 225 -0.25 -8.74 -11.80
C THR A 225 0.05 -7.26 -12.06
N LEU A 226 1.32 -6.86 -12.16
CA LEU A 226 1.67 -5.46 -12.42
C LEU A 226 1.55 -5.16 -13.91
N LEU A 227 0.95 -4.02 -14.24
CA LEU A 227 0.88 -3.55 -15.62
C LEU A 227 2.14 -2.77 -15.99
N GLU A 228 2.47 -2.75 -17.27
CA GLU A 228 3.59 -1.97 -17.82
C GLU A 228 3.55 -0.47 -17.40
N SER A 229 2.35 0.12 -17.43
CA SER A 229 2.14 1.50 -16.97
C SER A 229 2.33 1.70 -15.46
N GLU A 230 2.17 0.65 -14.66
CA GLU A 230 2.42 0.68 -13.21
C GLU A 230 3.91 0.55 -12.93
N LEU A 231 4.62 -0.32 -13.65
CA LEU A 231 6.08 -0.44 -13.55
C LEU A 231 6.80 0.86 -13.91
N GLU A 232 6.37 1.57 -14.96
CA GLU A 232 6.90 2.91 -15.28
C GLU A 232 6.69 3.90 -14.12
N LYS A 233 5.52 3.88 -13.48
CA LYS A 233 5.22 4.74 -12.33
C LYS A 233 6.03 4.35 -11.10
N ILE A 234 6.26 3.05 -10.88
CA ILE A 234 7.11 2.53 -9.81
C ILE A 234 8.53 3.06 -10.02
N ASP A 235 9.08 2.91 -11.23
CA ASP A 235 10.39 3.42 -11.59
C ASP A 235 10.49 4.94 -11.33
N ASN A 236 9.49 5.72 -11.78
CA ASN A 236 9.42 7.16 -11.52
C ASN A 236 9.31 7.50 -10.03
N THR A 237 8.71 6.62 -9.23
CA THR A 237 8.55 6.82 -7.78
C THR A 237 9.84 6.55 -7.03
N VAL A 238 10.57 5.49 -7.38
CA VAL A 238 11.83 5.09 -6.75
C VAL A 238 12.97 6.04 -7.14
N ALA A 239 13.05 6.46 -8.41
CA ALA A 239 14.03 7.44 -8.90
C ALA A 239 13.94 8.83 -8.22
N ARG A 240 12.86 9.09 -7.47
CA ARG A 240 12.68 10.30 -6.64
C ARG A 240 13.19 10.14 -5.20
N GLY A 241 13.55 8.93 -4.76
CA GLY A 241 14.02 8.65 -3.41
C GLY A 241 15.37 9.31 -3.09
N SER A 242 15.61 9.61 -1.81
CA SER A 242 16.84 10.29 -1.37
C SER A 242 18.09 9.41 -1.53
N THR A 243 17.90 8.09 -1.50
CA THR A 243 18.92 7.04 -1.58
C THR A 243 18.94 6.36 -2.94
N SER A 244 18.41 7.01 -3.99
CA SER A 244 18.23 6.46 -5.35
C SER A 244 19.39 5.57 -5.79
N LYS A 245 19.29 4.26 -5.52
CA LYS A 245 20.22 3.27 -6.06
C LYS A 245 20.00 3.23 -7.57
N LYS A 246 21.09 3.11 -8.33
CA LYS A 246 20.98 2.92 -9.78
C LYS A 246 20.18 1.65 -10.02
N ARG A 247 19.23 1.71 -10.97
CA ARG A 247 18.51 0.52 -11.45
C ARG A 247 19.55 -0.51 -11.86
N THR A 248 19.54 -1.65 -11.18
CA THR A 248 20.53 -2.72 -11.36
C THR A 248 20.17 -3.63 -12.53
N GLY A 249 18.90 -3.62 -12.94
CA GLY A 249 18.45 -4.27 -14.18
C GLY A 249 18.60 -5.79 -14.17
N LYS A 250 18.37 -6.46 -13.03
CA LYS A 250 18.44 -7.94 -12.94
C LYS A 250 17.40 -8.66 -13.81
N GLY A 251 16.53 -7.93 -14.53
CA GLY A 251 15.67 -8.49 -15.56
C GLY A 251 14.43 -9.19 -15.01
N VAL A 252 13.96 -8.78 -13.82
CA VAL A 252 12.77 -9.40 -13.19
C VAL A 252 11.47 -8.78 -13.67
N ARG A 253 11.53 -7.83 -14.61
CA ARG A 253 10.35 -7.13 -15.15
C ARG A 253 9.31 -8.12 -15.69
N ASP A 254 9.74 -9.06 -16.51
CA ASP A 254 8.84 -10.03 -17.15
C ASP A 254 8.24 -11.02 -16.13
N GLN A 255 8.89 -11.21 -14.98
CA GLN A 255 8.41 -12.09 -13.91
C GLN A 255 7.22 -11.50 -13.14
N VAL A 256 7.03 -10.17 -13.19
CA VAL A 256 5.99 -9.47 -12.42
C VAL A 256 4.90 -8.87 -13.32
N LEU A 257 5.12 -8.88 -14.63
CA LEU A 257 4.18 -8.37 -15.62
C LEU A 257 2.96 -9.28 -15.73
N GLY A 258 1.80 -8.71 -15.41
CA GLY A 258 0.50 -9.29 -15.69
C GLY A 258 -0.25 -8.50 -16.75
N THR A 259 -1.47 -8.95 -17.01
CA THR A 259 -2.39 -8.38 -17.98
C THR A 259 -3.63 -7.81 -17.29
N LYS A 260 -4.56 -7.23 -18.07
CA LYS A 260 -5.82 -6.72 -17.48
C LYS A 260 -6.78 -7.86 -17.17
N GLU A 261 -6.59 -8.99 -17.83
CA GLU A 261 -7.36 -10.21 -17.75
C GLU A 261 -7.08 -10.95 -16.43
N ASP A 262 -5.88 -10.77 -15.85
CA ASP A 262 -5.50 -11.30 -14.53
C ASP A 262 -6.17 -10.57 -13.34
N ARG A 263 -6.96 -9.52 -13.62
CA ARG A 263 -7.71 -8.81 -12.59
C ARG A 263 -8.93 -9.63 -12.18
N PRO A 264 -9.22 -9.75 -10.88
CA PRO A 264 -10.34 -10.56 -10.42
C PRO A 264 -11.66 -10.02 -10.96
N GLU A 265 -12.48 -10.93 -11.46
CA GLU A 265 -13.84 -10.63 -11.85
C GLU A 265 -14.71 -10.59 -10.60
N VAL A 266 -15.23 -9.40 -10.32
CA VAL A 266 -15.91 -9.06 -9.08
C VAL A 266 -17.21 -8.33 -9.37
N SER A 267 -18.04 -8.25 -8.34
CA SER A 267 -19.31 -7.51 -8.39
C SER A 267 -19.16 -6.04 -8.84
N LYS A 268 -20.30 -5.42 -9.16
CA LYS A 268 -20.37 -4.02 -9.59
C LYS A 268 -19.85 -3.04 -8.52
N ALA A 269 -20.06 -3.33 -7.24
CA ALA A 269 -19.60 -2.48 -6.14
C ALA A 269 -18.09 -2.25 -6.19
N PHE A 270 -17.32 -3.32 -6.45
CA PHE A 270 -15.87 -3.27 -6.53
C PHE A 270 -15.32 -2.70 -7.86
N LYS A 271 -16.20 -2.47 -8.85
CA LYS A 271 -15.84 -1.89 -10.16
C LYS A 271 -16.12 -0.39 -10.25
N GLN A 272 -16.69 0.22 -9.22
CA GLN A 272 -16.95 1.66 -9.17
C GLN A 272 -15.65 2.44 -9.34
N THR A 273 -15.72 3.55 -10.08
CA THR A 273 -14.55 4.40 -10.34
C THR A 273 -14.26 5.29 -9.15
N ASN A 274 -12.99 5.33 -8.76
CA ASN A 274 -12.57 6.14 -7.62
C ASN A 274 -12.60 7.63 -7.96
N MET A 275 -12.97 8.45 -6.99
CA MET A 275 -12.65 9.87 -7.03
C MET A 275 -11.16 10.09 -6.78
N ARG A 276 -10.62 11.17 -7.33
CA ARG A 276 -9.24 11.60 -7.14
C ARG A 276 -9.22 13.10 -6.90
N GLN A 277 -8.32 13.55 -6.03
CA GLN A 277 -8.14 14.97 -5.78
C GLN A 277 -7.19 15.57 -6.81
N CYS A 278 -7.48 16.80 -7.21
CA CYS A 278 -6.55 17.63 -7.96
C CYS A 278 -5.34 17.98 -7.07
N ALA A 279 -4.12 17.82 -7.57
CA ALA A 279 -2.90 18.16 -6.84
C ALA A 279 -2.65 19.67 -6.69
N TYR A 280 -3.58 20.53 -7.15
CA TYR A 280 -3.53 21.98 -6.96
C TYR A 280 -4.71 22.48 -6.12
N CYS A 281 -5.94 22.31 -6.60
CA CYS A 281 -7.14 22.83 -5.92
C CYS A 281 -7.76 21.85 -4.92
N GLU A 282 -7.22 20.64 -4.79
CA GLU A 282 -7.64 19.59 -3.84
C GLU A 282 -9.08 19.09 -3.99
N GLU A 283 -9.85 19.65 -4.92
CA GLU A 283 -11.21 19.22 -5.21
C GLU A 283 -11.25 17.76 -5.68
N PRO A 284 -12.09 16.91 -5.05
CA PRO A 284 -12.37 15.58 -5.53
C PRO A 284 -13.11 15.64 -6.87
N LYS A 285 -12.59 14.95 -7.89
CA LYS A 285 -13.23 14.79 -9.20
C LYS A 285 -13.23 13.33 -9.60
N GLU A 286 -14.17 12.96 -10.47
CA GLU A 286 -14.12 11.68 -11.16
C GLU A 286 -12.87 11.58 -12.03
N LEU A 287 -12.30 10.38 -12.12
CA LEU A 287 -11.06 10.14 -12.87
C LEU A 287 -11.13 10.61 -14.34
N LYS A 288 -12.30 10.52 -14.98
CA LYS A 288 -12.51 10.95 -16.37
C LYS A 288 -12.36 12.47 -16.58
N ASN A 289 -12.51 13.25 -15.51
CA ASN A 289 -12.42 14.70 -15.50
C ASN A 289 -11.04 15.21 -15.04
N LEU A 290 -10.06 14.31 -14.90
CA LEU A 290 -8.72 14.64 -14.45
C LEU A 290 -7.69 14.23 -15.51
N SER A 291 -6.66 15.06 -15.63
CA SER A 291 -5.49 14.80 -16.46
C SER A 291 -4.29 14.46 -15.59
N LEU A 292 -3.55 13.41 -15.96
CA LEU A 292 -2.27 13.09 -15.33
C LEU A 292 -1.17 14.02 -15.82
N CYS A 293 -0.21 14.33 -14.95
CA CYS A 293 1.06 14.88 -15.39
C CYS A 293 1.72 13.94 -16.40
N SER A 294 1.92 14.38 -17.65
CA SER A 294 2.47 13.55 -18.73
C SER A 294 3.91 13.08 -18.46
N ARG A 295 4.67 13.84 -17.66
CA ARG A 295 6.07 13.53 -17.33
C ARG A 295 6.19 12.46 -16.25
N CYS A 296 5.68 12.72 -15.04
CA CYS A 296 5.84 11.78 -13.92
C CYS A 296 4.74 10.71 -13.88
N LYS A 297 3.53 11.01 -14.39
CA LYS A 297 2.35 10.13 -14.35
C LYS A 297 1.87 9.76 -12.94
N LEU A 298 2.21 10.56 -11.92
CA LEU A 298 1.90 10.27 -10.50
C LEU A 298 0.82 11.18 -9.89
N VAL A 299 0.54 12.34 -10.49
CA VAL A 299 -0.38 13.35 -9.93
C VAL A 299 -1.43 13.76 -10.95
N TYR A 300 -2.64 14.05 -10.46
CA TYR A 300 -3.80 14.46 -11.25
C TYR A 300 -4.06 15.96 -11.13
N TYR A 301 -4.59 16.56 -12.20
CA TYR A 301 -5.05 17.93 -12.25
C TYR A 301 -6.42 18.02 -12.94
N CYS A 302 -7.28 18.95 -12.51
CA CYS A 302 -8.55 19.25 -13.19
C CYS A 302 -8.36 19.67 -14.65
N GLY A 303 -7.22 20.27 -14.97
CA GLY A 303 -6.90 20.74 -16.31
C GLY A 303 -5.56 21.44 -16.37
N LYS A 304 -5.26 22.02 -17.53
CA LYS A 304 -3.98 22.69 -17.81
C LYS A 304 -3.70 23.85 -16.86
N ASP A 305 -4.72 24.55 -16.39
CA ASP A 305 -4.54 25.71 -15.51
C ASP A 305 -4.08 25.29 -14.12
N CYS A 306 -4.75 24.30 -13.50
CA CYS A 306 -4.29 23.69 -12.24
C CYS A 306 -2.87 23.11 -12.37
N GLN A 307 -2.56 22.48 -13.50
CA GLN A 307 -1.20 21.96 -13.74
C GLN A 307 -0.14 23.09 -13.83
N ARG A 308 -0.45 24.20 -14.51
CA ARG A 308 0.45 25.37 -14.60
C ARG A 308 0.65 26.02 -13.24
N MET A 309 -0.42 26.20 -12.47
CA MET A 309 -0.34 26.81 -11.15
C MET A 309 0.42 25.92 -10.16
N ALA A 310 0.31 24.60 -10.25
CA ALA A 310 1.10 23.67 -9.45
C ALA A 310 2.55 23.51 -9.92
N TRP A 311 2.93 23.97 -11.11
CA TRP A 311 4.26 23.72 -11.68
C TRP A 311 5.42 24.23 -10.82
N PRO A 312 5.38 25.45 -10.23
CA PRO A 312 6.46 25.96 -9.40
C PRO A 312 6.85 25.04 -8.24
N SER A 313 5.88 24.39 -7.59
CA SER A 313 6.11 23.43 -6.51
C SER A 313 6.34 22.01 -7.04
N HIS A 314 5.57 21.58 -8.05
CA HIS A 314 5.65 20.23 -8.60
C HIS A 314 6.98 19.93 -9.28
N LYS A 315 7.59 20.90 -9.98
CA LYS A 315 8.81 20.70 -10.80
C LYS A 315 9.97 20.05 -10.05
N PHE A 316 10.13 20.34 -8.75
CA PHE A 316 11.19 19.77 -7.91
C PHE A 316 11.00 18.26 -7.68
N SER A 317 9.74 17.84 -7.66
CA SER A 317 9.33 16.47 -7.42
C SER A 317 8.99 15.70 -8.70
N CYS A 318 8.84 16.40 -9.83
CA CYS A 318 8.48 15.84 -11.12
C CYS A 318 9.71 15.23 -11.81
N ARG A 319 9.88 13.91 -11.70
CA ARG A 319 10.99 13.17 -12.31
C ARG A 319 10.50 11.98 -13.11
N LYS A 320 11.19 11.68 -14.21
CA LYS A 320 11.05 10.43 -14.96
C LYS A 320 12.30 9.56 -14.70
N ALA A 321 12.14 8.25 -14.54
CA ALA A 321 13.25 7.35 -14.25
C ALA A 321 14.34 7.30 -15.34
N SER A 322 14.03 7.69 -16.58
CA SER A 322 15.03 7.79 -17.65
C SER A 322 15.94 9.03 -17.54
N GLU A 323 15.66 9.95 -16.61
CA GLU A 323 16.43 11.18 -16.41
C GLU A 323 17.46 11.07 -15.28
N SER A 324 17.48 9.95 -14.53
CA SER A 324 18.62 9.61 -13.66
C SER A 324 19.78 9.22 -14.56
N LYS A 325 20.66 10.20 -14.85
CA LYS A 325 21.91 9.98 -15.58
C LYS A 325 22.69 8.83 -14.95
N ALA A 326 23.21 7.98 -15.83
CA ALA A 326 24.23 6.97 -15.53
C ALA A 326 25.46 7.60 -14.85
#